data_AF-A0A0D1Y488-F1
#
_entry.id   AF-A0A0D1Y488-F1
#
_cell.length_a   1.000
_cell.length_b   1.000
_cell.length_c   1.000
_cell.angle_alpha   90.00
_cell.angle_beta   90.00
_cell.angle_gamma   90.00
#
_symmetry.space_group_name_H-M   'P 1'
#
loop_
_entity.id
_entity.type
_entity.pdbx_description
1 polymer ?
#
loop_
_entity_poly.entity_id
_entity_poly.type
_entity_poly.pdbx_seq_one_letter_code
_entity_poly.pdbx_strand_id
1 'polypeptide(L)'
;MFRFRPEITQEHKDTFQRELKKLKNLSCVKDHRLLVGGPSVTDPISRSQGYHYCLVSYHHNLKALEEYQASKEHHEVTSKFMWPFIDNVCRFDFEVSPEDEYMVSNVTRGFGQESLTSSDSGSVNNST
;
A
#
# COMPACT_ATOMS: atom_id res chain seq x y z
N MET A 1 4.13 9.61 -6.40
CA MET A 1 5.42 9.18 -6.97
C MET A 1 6.46 10.24 -6.71
N PHE A 2 7.69 9.84 -6.38
CA PHE A 2 8.78 10.74 -5.96
C PHE A 2 10.01 10.56 -6.83
N ARG A 3 10.61 11.67 -7.25
CA ARG A 3 11.92 11.69 -7.88
C ARG A 3 12.87 12.50 -7.02
N PHE A 4 13.90 11.81 -6.52
CA PHE A 4 14.98 12.45 -5.77
C PHE A 4 15.96 13.12 -6.74
N ARG A 5 16.56 14.22 -6.29
CA ARG A 5 17.72 14.78 -6.98
C ARG A 5 18.84 13.73 -7.10
N PRO A 6 19.65 13.76 -8.18
CA PRO A 6 20.64 12.72 -8.46
C PRO A 6 21.71 12.59 -7.37
N GLU A 7 22.05 13.67 -6.67
CA GLU A 7 23.05 13.70 -5.60
C GLU A 7 22.59 13.11 -4.27
N ILE A 8 21.31 12.74 -4.13
CA ILE A 8 20.78 12.21 -2.88
C ILE A 8 21.22 10.77 -2.65
N THR A 9 21.83 10.54 -1.48
CA THR A 9 22.38 9.25 -1.06
C THR A 9 21.30 8.18 -0.91
N GLN A 10 21.70 6.92 -1.05
CA GLN A 10 20.81 5.78 -0.81
C GLN A 10 20.33 5.73 0.64
N GLU A 11 21.21 6.06 1.60
CA GLU A 11 20.88 6.12 3.03
C GLU A 11 19.72 7.07 3.34
N HIS A 12 19.71 8.25 2.71
CA HIS A 12 18.62 9.21 2.84
C HIS A 12 17.32 8.66 2.29
N LYS A 13 17.37 8.05 1.09
CA LYS A 13 16.21 7.41 0.44
C LYS A 13 15.65 6.26 1.27
N ASP A 14 16.50 5.46 1.90
CA ASP A 14 16.10 4.34 2.76
C ASP A 14 15.47 4.84 4.06
N THR A 15 16.03 5.90 4.64
CA THR A 15 15.46 6.56 5.82
C THR A 15 14.09 7.16 5.50
N PHE A 16 13.96 7.89 4.39
CA PHE A 16 12.67 8.40 3.92
C PHE A 16 11.63 7.28 3.79
N GLN A 17 11.96 6.18 3.11
CA GLN A 17 11.04 5.05 2.94
C GLN A 17 10.62 4.43 4.28
N ARG A 18 11.58 4.27 5.22
CA ARG A 18 11.31 3.71 6.54
C ARG A 18 10.35 4.61 7.34
N GLU A 19 10.59 5.91 7.35
CA GLU A 19 9.71 6.86 8.06
C GLU A 19 8.34 6.96 7.41
N LEU A 20 8.27 7.01 6.08
CA LEU A 20 7.02 7.06 5.33
C LEU A 20 6.15 5.81 5.56
N LYS A 21 6.76 4.63 5.67
CA LYS A 21 6.05 3.38 6.00
C LYS A 21 5.39 3.39 7.38
N LYS A 22 5.85 4.21 8.32
CA LYS A 22 5.22 4.31 9.66
C LYS A 22 3.87 4.98 9.62
N LEU A 23 3.63 5.84 8.62
CA LEU A 23 2.37 6.58 8.47
C LEU A 23 1.15 5.66 8.28
N LYS A 24 1.36 4.39 7.91
CA LYS A 24 0.31 3.37 7.87
C LYS A 24 -0.40 3.16 9.22
N ASN A 25 0.24 3.54 10.32
CA ASN A 25 -0.31 3.37 11.67
C ASN A 25 -1.28 4.50 12.06
N LEU A 26 -1.41 5.56 11.24
CA LEU A 26 -2.39 6.61 11.48
C LEU A 26 -3.81 6.07 11.32
N SER A 27 -4.71 6.43 12.23
CA SER A 27 -6.11 5.94 12.23
C SER A 27 -6.90 6.37 10.99
N CYS A 28 -6.51 7.46 10.35
CA CYS A 28 -7.10 7.94 9.10
C CYS A 28 -6.65 7.17 7.85
N VAL A 29 -5.68 6.25 7.98
CA VAL A 29 -5.30 5.30 6.92
C VAL A 29 -6.18 4.05 7.05
N LYS A 30 -7.02 3.82 6.04
CA LYS A 30 -7.98 2.70 5.97
C LYS A 30 -7.25 1.38 6.17
N ASP A 31 -7.56 0.68 7.25
CA ASP A 31 -7.05 -0.67 7.58
C ASP A 31 -5.51 -0.80 7.48
N HIS A 32 -4.77 0.24 7.83
CA HIS A 32 -3.29 0.31 7.69
C HIS A 32 -2.77 0.13 6.26
N ARG A 33 -3.61 0.39 5.24
CA ARG A 33 -3.29 0.21 3.83
C ARG A 33 -2.54 1.41 3.29
N LEU A 34 -1.25 1.43 3.57
CA LEU A 34 -0.29 2.33 2.95
C LEU A 34 0.93 1.51 2.49
N LEU A 35 1.20 1.59 1.20
CA LEU A 35 2.29 0.90 0.53
C LEU A 35 3.31 1.93 0.06
N VAL A 36 4.58 1.67 0.36
CA VAL A 36 5.71 2.42 -0.20
C VAL A 36 6.44 1.47 -1.14
N GLY A 37 6.25 1.69 -2.44
CA GLY A 37 6.95 0.97 -3.50
C GLY A 37 8.42 1.36 -3.54
N GLY A 38 9.28 0.36 -3.81
CA GLY A 38 10.72 0.55 -3.98
C GLY A 38 11.09 1.19 -5.33
N PRO A 39 12.38 1.17 -5.70
CA PRO A 39 12.87 1.64 -6.99
C PRO A 39 12.09 1.07 -8.18
N SER A 40 11.92 1.85 -9.25
CA SER A 40 11.35 1.33 -10.50
C SER A 40 12.13 0.12 -11.00
N VAL A 41 11.41 -0.94 -11.33
CA VAL A 41 11.96 -2.20 -11.83
C VAL A 41 12.05 -2.25 -13.36
N THR A 42 11.51 -1.24 -14.04
CA THR A 42 11.44 -1.19 -15.50
C THR A 42 12.74 -0.64 -16.10
N ASP A 43 13.25 -1.32 -17.13
CA ASP A 43 14.43 -0.90 -17.91
C ASP A 43 14.01 -0.54 -19.36
N PRO A 44 14.40 0.63 -19.91
CA PRO A 44 15.12 1.72 -19.26
C PRO A 44 14.26 2.53 -18.28
N ILE A 45 14.91 3.09 -17.26
CA ILE A 45 14.30 3.95 -16.23
C ILE A 45 13.55 5.17 -16.80
N SER A 46 13.88 5.58 -18.02
CA SER A 46 13.20 6.65 -18.75
C SER A 46 11.70 6.39 -18.94
N ARG A 47 11.26 5.11 -18.95
CA ARG A 47 9.82 4.76 -18.99
C ARG A 47 9.06 5.20 -17.74
N SER A 48 9.74 5.25 -16.59
CA SER A 48 9.19 5.81 -15.35
C SER A 48 9.45 7.30 -15.20
N GLN A 49 9.94 7.98 -16.24
CA GLN A 49 10.28 9.41 -16.24
C GLN A 49 11.25 9.81 -15.10
N GLY A 50 12.08 8.85 -14.67
CA GLY A 50 12.98 9.01 -13.55
C GLY A 50 12.32 8.94 -12.17
N TYR A 51 11.01 8.71 -12.04
CA TYR A 51 10.39 8.45 -10.74
C TYR A 51 10.93 7.14 -10.16
N HIS A 52 11.45 7.22 -8.94
CA HIS A 52 12.10 6.10 -8.28
C HIS A 52 11.13 5.38 -7.36
N TYR A 53 10.28 6.13 -6.64
CA TYR A 53 9.44 5.58 -5.58
C TYR A 53 7.97 5.93 -5.79
N CYS A 54 7.09 5.06 -5.32
CA CYS A 54 5.65 5.30 -5.29
C CYS A 54 5.12 5.14 -3.86
N LEU A 55 4.09 5.90 -3.52
CA LEU A 55 3.27 5.66 -2.34
C LEU A 55 1.82 5.54 -2.79
N VAL A 56 1.13 4.54 -2.26
CA VAL A 56 -0.32 4.39 -2.38
C VAL A 56 -0.88 4.26 -0.97
N SER A 57 -1.79 5.14 -0.59
CA SER A 57 -2.51 5.09 0.68
C SER A 57 -4.01 5.09 0.43
N TYR A 58 -4.73 4.31 1.23
CA TYR A 58 -6.19 4.22 1.15
C TYR A 58 -6.81 4.89 2.36
N HIS A 59 -7.94 5.55 2.12
CA HIS A 59 -8.69 6.31 3.11
C HIS A 59 -10.18 6.00 2.95
N HIS A 60 -10.95 6.07 4.03
CA HIS A 60 -12.39 5.77 3.96
C HIS A 60 -13.18 6.79 3.15
N ASN A 61 -12.68 8.03 3.07
CA ASN A 61 -13.30 9.15 2.39
C ASN A 61 -12.29 10.31 2.28
N LEU A 62 -12.70 11.39 1.60
CA LEU A 62 -11.90 12.59 1.43
C LEU A 62 -11.47 13.22 2.77
N LYS A 63 -12.34 13.24 3.79
CA LYS A 63 -12.02 13.81 5.11
C LYS A 63 -10.86 13.07 5.78
N ALA A 64 -10.86 11.74 5.74
CA ALA A 64 -9.75 10.95 6.27
C ALA A 64 -8.44 11.21 5.50
N LEU A 65 -8.52 11.45 4.20
CA LEU A 65 -7.38 11.85 3.38
C LEU A 65 -6.87 13.27 3.74
N GLU A 66 -7.76 14.21 4.07
CA GLU A 66 -7.39 15.54 4.57
C GLU A 66 -6.71 15.45 5.94
N GLU A 67 -7.27 14.65 6.86
CA GLU A 67 -6.68 14.37 8.17
C GLU A 67 -5.28 13.75 8.04
N TYR A 68 -5.10 12.81 7.12
CA TYR A 68 -3.79 12.23 6.82
C TYR A 68 -2.77 13.29 6.39
N GLN A 69 -3.14 14.16 5.46
CA GLN A 69 -2.24 15.19 4.92
C GLN A 69 -1.90 16.28 5.95
N ALA A 70 -2.86 16.61 6.81
CA ALA A 70 -2.72 17.60 7.87
C ALA A 70 -2.04 17.03 9.13
N SER A 71 -1.87 15.71 9.23
CA SER A 71 -1.26 15.08 10.40
C SER A 71 0.17 15.57 10.60
N LYS A 72 0.53 15.74 11.88
CA LYS A 72 1.87 16.19 12.28
C LYS A 72 2.93 15.21 11.80
N GLU A 73 2.65 13.91 11.89
CA GLU A 73 3.52 12.82 11.48
C GLU A 73 3.79 12.88 9.96
N HIS A 74 2.75 13.06 9.14
CA HIS A 74 2.93 13.23 7.70
C HIS A 74 3.75 14.49 7.38
N HIS A 75 3.47 15.60 8.05
CA HIS A 75 4.22 16.83 7.88
C HIS A 75 5.70 16.68 8.26
N GLU A 76 6.01 16.03 9.38
CA GLU A 76 7.38 15.77 9.85
C GLU A 76 8.16 14.93 8.83
N VAL A 77 7.57 13.85 8.32
CA VAL A 77 8.25 12.99 7.33
C VAL A 77 8.51 13.76 6.04
N THR A 78 7.51 14.45 5.51
CA THR A 78 7.61 15.12 4.20
C THR A 78 8.53 16.34 4.25
N SER A 79 8.43 17.18 5.27
CA SER A 79 9.31 18.34 5.45
C SER A 79 10.77 17.95 5.68
N LYS A 80 11.03 16.91 6.49
CA LYS A 80 12.39 16.52 6.87
C LYS A 80 13.10 15.68 5.81
N PHE A 81 12.39 14.82 5.09
CA PHE A 81 13.02 13.81 4.25
C PHE A 81 12.64 13.89 2.77
N MET A 82 11.59 14.64 2.41
CA MET A 82 11.10 14.68 1.03
C MET A 82 11.31 16.04 0.37
N TRP A 83 10.62 17.09 0.82
CA TRP A 83 10.58 18.38 0.13
C TRP A 83 11.96 18.99 -0.16
N PRO A 84 12.94 18.92 0.76
CA PRO A 84 14.26 19.48 0.48
C PRO A 84 15.11 18.62 -0.46
N PHE A 85 14.67 17.42 -0.88
CA PHE A 85 15.52 16.42 -1.54
C PHE A 85 14.95 15.89 -2.86
N ILE A 86 13.66 16.09 -3.11
CA ILE A 86 13.04 15.76 -4.40
C ILE A 86 13.23 16.89 -5.41
N ASP A 87 13.29 16.56 -6.70
CA ASP A 87 13.17 17.54 -7.79
C ASP A 87 11.78 17.51 -8.43
N ASN A 88 11.04 16.42 -8.24
CA ASN A 88 9.70 16.26 -8.80
C ASN A 88 8.84 15.32 -7.94
N VAL A 89 7.56 15.66 -7.84
CA VAL A 89 6.51 14.84 -7.25
C VAL A 89 5.33 14.79 -8.22
N CYS A 90 4.78 13.60 -8.41
CA CYS A 90 3.48 13.44 -9.06
C CYS A 90 2.53 12.83 -8.04
N ARG A 91 1.40 13.51 -7.81
CA ARG A 91 0.36 13.10 -6.88
C ARG A 91 -0.99 13.13 -7.60
N PHE A 92 -1.78 12.10 -7.38
CA PHE A 92 -3.14 11.99 -7.88
C PHE A 92 -3.97 11.25 -6.86
N ASP A 93 -5.10 11.83 -6.47
CA ASP A 93 -6.07 11.25 -5.55
C ASP A 93 -7.35 10.94 -6.34
N PHE A 94 -7.92 9.77 -6.12
CA PHE A 94 -9.12 9.31 -6.84
C PHE A 94 -9.97 8.41 -5.94
N GLU A 95 -11.24 8.27 -6.31
CA GLU A 95 -12.16 7.33 -5.67
C GLU A 95 -12.09 5.97 -6.36
N VAL A 96 -12.04 4.90 -5.56
CA VAL A 96 -12.15 3.54 -6.09
C VAL A 96 -13.61 3.32 -6.48
N SER A 97 -13.83 2.80 -7.69
CA SER A 97 -15.17 2.47 -8.16
C SER A 97 -15.80 1.41 -7.23
N PRO A 98 -17.12 1.43 -6.99
CA PRO A 98 -17.75 0.40 -6.17
C PRO A 98 -17.52 -1.03 -6.68
N GLU A 99 -17.39 -1.20 -8.00
CA GLU A 99 -17.10 -2.49 -8.64
C GLU A 99 -15.67 -2.98 -8.39
N ASP A 100 -14.71 -2.10 -8.12
CA ASP A 100 -13.30 -2.46 -7.86
C ASP A 100 -12.93 -2.53 -6.37
N GLU A 101 -13.83 -2.18 -5.44
CA GLU A 101 -13.53 -2.16 -3.99
C GLU A 101 -13.01 -3.51 -3.49
N TYR A 102 -13.48 -4.63 -4.05
CA TYR A 102 -13.00 -5.96 -3.68
C TYR A 102 -11.51 -6.17 -4.00
N MET A 103 -10.99 -5.54 -5.07
CA MET A 103 -9.58 -5.65 -5.51
C MET A 103 -8.62 -4.99 -4.54
N VAL A 104 -9.12 -4.01 -3.78
CA VAL A 104 -8.32 -3.23 -2.87
C VAL A 104 -8.60 -3.62 -1.42
N SER A 105 -9.73 -4.26 -1.11
CA SER A 105 -10.07 -4.71 0.24
C SER A 105 -9.07 -5.74 0.82
N ASN A 106 -8.85 -5.68 2.14
CA ASN A 106 -8.02 -6.65 2.87
C ASN A 106 -8.71 -8.02 3.07
N VAL A 107 -9.72 -8.38 2.26
CA VAL A 107 -10.39 -9.68 2.41
C VAL A 107 -9.34 -10.75 2.15
N THR A 108 -8.93 -11.39 3.25
CA THR A 108 -7.93 -12.45 3.33
C THR A 108 -8.18 -13.46 2.22
N ARG A 109 -7.39 -13.41 1.14
CA ARG A 109 -7.29 -14.50 0.15
C ARG A 109 -6.55 -15.69 0.79
N GLY A 110 -7.14 -16.25 1.84
CA GLY A 110 -6.49 -17.23 2.70
C GLY A 110 -7.41 -17.81 3.77
N PHE A 111 -8.61 -18.27 3.40
CA PHE A 111 -9.19 -19.47 4.00
C PHE A 111 -9.49 -20.43 2.86
N GLY A 112 -8.62 -21.43 2.74
CA GLY A 112 -8.75 -22.49 1.77
C GLY A 112 -10.00 -23.32 2.02
N GLN A 113 -10.54 -23.80 0.91
CA GLN A 113 -11.27 -25.04 0.73
C GLN A 113 -11.02 -26.11 1.82
N GLU A 114 -11.98 -26.29 2.72
CA GLU A 114 -12.24 -27.50 3.51
C GLU A 114 -13.78 -27.61 3.61
N SER A 115 -14.46 -28.73 3.43
CA SER A 115 -14.09 -30.11 3.10
C SER A 115 -15.40 -30.77 2.62
N LEU A 116 -15.31 -31.54 1.54
CA LEU A 116 -16.31 -32.54 1.18
C LEU A 116 -16.45 -33.53 2.35
N THR A 117 -17.60 -33.57 3.00
CA THR A 117 -18.05 -34.78 3.69
C THR A 117 -19.43 -35.16 3.17
N SER A 118 -19.42 -35.89 2.07
CA SER A 118 -20.48 -36.84 1.76
C SER A 118 -20.40 -37.96 2.80
N SER A 119 -21.29 -37.95 3.79
CA SER A 119 -21.54 -39.11 4.63
C SER A 119 -22.36 -40.13 3.84
N ASP A 120 -21.65 -41.00 3.13
CA ASP A 120 -22.20 -42.26 2.64
C ASP A 120 -22.48 -43.15 3.86
N SER A 121 -23.76 -43.44 4.11
CA SER A 121 -24.21 -44.33 5.19
C SER A 121 -24.58 -45.69 4.60
N GLY A 122 -23.56 -46.42 4.13
CA GLY A 122 -23.66 -47.84 3.80
C GLY A 122 -23.35 -48.70 5.02
N SER A 123 -24.36 -49.07 5.82
CA SER A 123 -24.25 -50.21 6.74
C SER A 123 -24.83 -51.46 6.07
N VAL A 124 -23.93 -52.32 5.60
CA VAL A 124 -24.23 -53.71 5.22
C VAL A 124 -24.13 -54.55 6.49
N ASN A 125 -25.27 -55.02 6.98
CA ASN A 125 -25.34 -56.04 8.02
C ASN A 125 -25.14 -57.42 7.39
N ASN A 126 -24.22 -58.23 7.91
CA ASN A 126 -24.31 -59.68 7.75
C ASN A 126 -23.60 -60.46 8.87
N SER A 127 -24.21 -61.62 9.18
CA SER A 127 -23.79 -62.71 10.07
C SER A 127 -24.26 -62.54 11.52
N THR A 128 -25.08 -63.44 12.09
CA THR A 128 -25.02 -64.92 12.02
C THR A 128 -26.42 -65.53 12.11
#